data_AF-D3A9N4-F1
#
_entry.id   AF-D3A9N4-F1
#
_cell.length_a   1.000
_cell.length_b   1.000
_cell.length_c   1.000
_cell.angle_alpha   90.00
_cell.angle_beta   90.00
_cell.angle_gamma   90.00
#
_symmetry.space_group_name_H-M   'P 1'
#
loop_
_entity.id
_entity.type
_entity.pdbx_description
1 polymer ?
#
loop_
_entity_poly.entity_id
_entity_poly.type
_entity_poly.pdbx_seq_one_letter_code
_entity_poly.pdbx_strand_id
1 'polypeptide(L)'
;MDSMEQIYLSHARTVYAFLLTKTQNPDLAEELTQETFYQAVKSIHRFKEQSSVSTWLCGIARNVWFDHLRKQKGRADFKEAEEIAVPSAEEEVFCSWDHLSVMKQLHG
;
A
#
# COMPACT_ATOMS: atom_id res chain seq x y z
N MET A 1 -4.43 -0.75 -22.35
CA MET A 1 -4.30 -1.12 -20.93
C MET A 1 -3.02 -1.91 -20.80
N ASP A 2 -2.08 -1.43 -19.99
CA ASP A 2 -0.82 -2.13 -19.75
C ASP A 2 -1.09 -3.51 -19.14
N SER A 3 -0.24 -4.48 -19.44
CA SER A 3 -0.34 -5.79 -18.80
C SER A 3 -0.07 -5.67 -17.30
N MET A 4 -0.63 -6.56 -16.50
CA MET A 4 -0.35 -6.58 -15.06
C MET A 4 1.14 -6.70 -14.76
N GLU A 5 1.88 -7.43 -15.59
CA GLU A 5 3.33 -7.56 -15.49
C GLU A 5 4.03 -6.20 -15.64
N GLN A 6 3.63 -5.37 -16.61
CA GLN A 6 4.18 -4.03 -16.80
C GLN A 6 3.86 -3.11 -15.62
N ILE A 7 2.64 -3.18 -15.10
CA ILE A 7 2.21 -2.44 -13.90
C ILE A 7 3.07 -2.87 -12.71
N TYR A 8 3.30 -4.17 -12.53
CA TYR A 8 4.14 -4.68 -11.45
C TYR A 8 5.57 -4.18 -11.55
N LEU A 9 6.22 -4.36 -12.71
CA LEU A 9 7.61 -3.95 -12.93
C LEU A 9 7.81 -2.43 -12.70
N SER A 10 6.80 -1.62 -13.02
CA SER A 10 6.86 -0.16 -12.89
C SER A 10 6.59 0.35 -11.48
N HIS A 11 5.78 -0.36 -10.68
CA HIS A 11 5.27 0.17 -9.41
C HIS A 11 5.65 -0.64 -8.17
N ALA A 12 6.14 -1.87 -8.30
CA ALA A 12 6.42 -2.73 -7.15
C ALA A 12 7.39 -2.11 -6.14
N ARG A 13 8.45 -1.45 -6.64
CA ARG A 13 9.42 -0.77 -5.77
C ARG A 13 8.79 0.36 -4.96
N THR A 14 7.90 1.15 -5.57
CA THR A 14 7.23 2.28 -4.91
C THR A 14 6.26 1.79 -3.85
N VAL A 15 5.45 0.77 -4.18
CA VAL A 15 4.52 0.13 -3.23
C VAL A 15 5.29 -0.49 -2.06
N TYR A 16 6.37 -1.21 -2.34
CA TYR A 16 7.25 -1.78 -1.32
C TYR A 16 7.83 -0.71 -0.41
N ALA A 17 8.40 0.36 -0.97
CA ALA A 17 8.97 1.45 -0.18
C ALA A 17 7.91 2.11 0.71
N PHE A 18 6.71 2.36 0.19
CA PHE A 18 5.58 2.88 0.97
C PHE A 18 5.25 1.95 2.15
N LEU A 19 5.06 0.65 1.90
CA LEU A 19 4.76 -0.32 2.94
C LEU A 19 5.91 -0.51 3.93
N LEU A 20 7.16 -0.39 3.49
CA LEU A 20 8.32 -0.43 4.37
C LEU A 20 8.32 0.74 5.35
N THR A 21 7.93 1.95 4.92
CA THR A 21 7.82 3.10 5.83
C THR A 21 6.73 2.91 6.90
N LYS A 22 5.67 2.14 6.58
CA LYS A 22 4.56 1.88 7.51
C LYS A 22 4.85 0.70 8.44
N THR A 23 5.42 -0.38 7.92
CA THR A 23 5.67 -1.63 8.66
C THR A 23 6.97 -1.59 9.45
N GLN A 24 7.97 -0.83 8.99
CA GLN A 24 9.36 -0.87 9.49
C GLN A 24 9.94 -2.30 9.54
N ASN A 25 9.42 -3.21 8.72
CA ASN A 25 9.79 -4.62 8.67
C ASN A 25 9.88 -5.04 7.19
N PRO A 26 11.08 -5.38 6.66
CA PRO A 26 11.27 -5.75 5.26
C PRO A 26 10.42 -6.95 4.81
N ASP A 27 10.38 -8.02 5.62
CA ASP A 27 9.66 -9.25 5.26
C ASP A 27 8.16 -8.99 5.18
N LEU A 28 7.61 -8.23 6.15
CA LEU A 28 6.21 -7.85 6.16
C LEU A 28 5.88 -6.89 5.02
N ALA A 29 6.77 -5.93 4.72
CA ALA A 29 6.59 -5.02 3.59
C ALA A 29 6.53 -5.78 2.26
N GLU A 30 7.36 -6.80 2.08
CA GLU A 30 7.33 -7.68 0.91
C GLU A 30 6.01 -8.47 0.84
N GLU A 31 5.58 -9.09 1.94
CA GLU A 31 4.30 -9.83 2.01
C GLU A 31 3.11 -8.93 1.63
N LEU A 32 3.02 -7.73 2.22
CA LEU A 32 1.93 -6.79 1.93
C LEU A 32 2.03 -6.22 0.50
N THR A 33 3.22 -6.12 -0.07
CA THR A 33 3.40 -5.71 -1.48
C THR A 33 2.80 -6.78 -2.39
N GLN A 34 3.12 -8.05 -2.16
CA GLN A 34 2.57 -9.16 -2.93
C GLN A 34 1.03 -9.19 -2.82
N GLU A 35 0.49 -9.05 -1.61
CA GLU A 35 -0.96 -8.99 -1.39
C GLU A 35 -1.60 -7.80 -2.10
N THR A 36 -0.94 -6.64 -2.14
CA THR A 36 -1.41 -5.46 -2.89
C THR A 36 -1.59 -5.78 -4.36
N PHE A 37 -0.58 -6.39 -5.00
CA PHE A 37 -0.67 -6.73 -6.42
C PHE A 37 -1.65 -7.88 -6.69
N TYR A 38 -1.80 -8.81 -5.75
CA TYR A 38 -2.85 -9.84 -5.82
C TYR A 38 -4.26 -9.21 -5.84
N GLN A 39 -4.53 -8.25 -4.95
CA GLN A 39 -5.81 -7.54 -4.93
C GLN A 39 -5.99 -6.64 -6.15
N ALA A 40 -4.91 -6.05 -6.66
CA ALA A 40 -4.92 -5.28 -7.91
C ALA A 40 -5.34 -6.15 -9.10
N VAL A 41 -4.75 -7.35 -9.26
CA VAL A 41 -5.16 -8.32 -10.30
C VAL A 41 -6.66 -8.63 -10.21
N LYS A 42 -7.17 -8.87 -9.00
CA LYS A 42 -8.58 -9.21 -8.80
C LYS A 42 -9.52 -8.05 -9.10
N SER A 43 -9.08 -6.82 -8.91
CA SER A 43 -9.91 -5.62 -9.04
C SER A 43 -9.67 -4.80 -10.31
N ILE A 44 -8.71 -5.18 -11.15
CA ILE A 44 -8.32 -4.46 -12.37
C ILE A 44 -9.50 -4.20 -13.32
N HIS A 45 -10.46 -5.12 -13.41
CA HIS A 45 -11.67 -4.97 -14.22
C HIS A 45 -12.59 -3.82 -13.77
N ARG A 46 -12.40 -3.30 -12.54
CA ARG A 46 -13.14 -2.17 -11.97
C ARG A 46 -12.37 -0.87 -12.06
N PHE A 47 -11.10 -0.90 -12.47
CA PHE A 47 -10.30 0.29 -12.64
C PHE A 47 -10.79 1.05 -13.87
N LYS A 48 -11.39 2.22 -13.64
CA LYS A 48 -12.02 3.06 -14.68
C LYS A 48 -11.10 4.15 -15.22
N GLU A 49 -9.79 4.07 -14.98
CA GLU A 49 -8.78 5.06 -15.41
C GLU A 49 -9.09 6.52 -14.99
N GLN A 50 -9.89 6.70 -13.94
CA GLN A 50 -10.23 8.03 -13.40
C GLN A 50 -9.13 8.60 -12.49
N SER A 51 -8.08 7.81 -12.23
CA SER A 51 -6.89 8.17 -11.46
C SER A 51 -5.67 7.47 -12.04
N SER A 52 -4.46 7.89 -11.66
CA SER A 52 -3.24 7.19 -12.06
C SER A 52 -3.18 5.78 -11.46
N VAL A 53 -2.50 4.87 -12.14
CA VAL A 53 -2.24 3.51 -11.63
C VAL A 53 -1.51 3.56 -10.28
N SER A 54 -0.58 4.50 -10.10
CA SER A 54 0.09 4.74 -8.82
C SER A 54 -0.92 5.05 -7.72
N THR A 55 -1.80 6.04 -7.93
CA THR A 55 -2.84 6.43 -6.95
C THR A 55 -3.75 5.27 -6.60
N TRP A 56 -4.15 4.48 -7.60
CA TRP A 56 -4.97 3.30 -7.40
C TRP A 56 -4.26 2.23 -6.57
N LEU A 57 -2.99 1.91 -6.87
CA LEU A 57 -2.19 0.96 -6.11
C LEU A 57 -1.91 1.44 -4.68
N CYS A 58 -1.66 2.73 -4.46
CA CYS A 58 -1.55 3.33 -3.12
C CYS A 58 -2.81 3.06 -2.28
N GLY A 59 -4.00 3.22 -2.88
CA GLY A 59 -5.27 2.93 -2.21
C GLY A 59 -5.41 1.46 -1.81
N ILE A 60 -5.01 0.54 -2.69
CA ILE A 60 -5.02 -0.90 -2.40
C ILE A 60 -4.02 -1.22 -1.28
N ALA A 61 -2.78 -0.73 -1.37
CA ALA A 61 -1.73 -0.97 -0.38
C ALA A 61 -2.14 -0.48 1.02
N ARG A 62 -2.80 0.68 1.08
CA ARG A 62 -3.38 1.23 2.32
C ARG A 62 -4.43 0.29 2.92
N ASN A 63 -5.36 -0.19 2.10
CA ASN A 63 -6.40 -1.12 2.56
C ASN A 63 -5.79 -2.43 3.07
N VAL A 64 -4.81 -2.97 2.34
CA VAL A 64 -4.06 -4.17 2.73
C VAL A 64 -3.34 -3.95 4.08
N TRP A 65 -2.71 -2.80 4.27
CA TRP A 65 -2.08 -2.44 5.54
C TRP A 65 -3.09 -2.35 6.69
N PHE A 66 -4.22 -1.67 6.50
CA PHE A 66 -5.25 -1.59 7.54
C PHE A 66 -5.89 -2.93 7.86
N ASP A 67 -6.07 -3.79 6.86
CA ASP A 67 -6.56 -5.15 7.10
C ASP A 67 -5.54 -5.99 7.85
N HIS A 68 -4.24 -5.83 7.57
CA HIS A 68 -3.18 -6.43 8.37
C HIS A 68 -3.24 -5.96 9.82
N LEU A 69 -3.30 -4.64 10.07
CA LEU A 69 -3.42 -4.07 11.41
C LEU A 69 -4.66 -4.59 12.14
N ARG A 70 -5.80 -4.66 11.46
CA ARG A 70 -7.06 -5.19 12.02
C ARG A 70 -6.94 -6.66 12.39
N LYS A 71 -6.25 -7.47 11.60
CA LYS A 71 -6.00 -8.90 11.90
C LYS A 71 -4.98 -9.08 13.03
N GLN A 72 -3.94 -8.26 13.07
CA GLN A 72 -2.97 -8.26 14.17
C GLN A 72 -3.67 -7.87 15.47
N LYS A 73 -4.54 -6.86 15.42
CA LYS A 73 -5.38 -6.47 16.54
C LYS A 73 -6.44 -7.51 16.85
N GLY A 74 -7.08 -8.16 15.89
CA GLY A 74 -7.99 -9.29 16.14
C GLY A 74 -7.30 -10.48 16.85
N ARG A 75 -6.00 -10.68 16.61
CA ARG A 75 -5.16 -11.59 17.40
C ARG A 75 -4.85 -11.04 18.79
N ALA A 76 -4.76 -9.72 18.95
CA ALA A 76 -4.60 -9.02 20.23
C ALA A 76 -5.92 -8.75 20.98
N ASP A 77 -7.09 -8.87 20.34
CA ASP A 77 -8.46 -8.67 20.86
C ASP A 77 -8.99 -9.94 21.53
N PHE A 78 -8.20 -11.02 21.57
CA PHE A 78 -8.25 -11.95 22.70
C PHE A 78 -7.71 -11.31 24.01
N LYS A 79 -7.24 -10.05 23.97
CA LYS A 79 -6.74 -9.33 25.15
C LYS A 79 -7.30 -7.92 25.39
N GLU A 80 -7.56 -7.03 24.42
CA GLU A 80 -8.33 -5.78 24.69
C GLU A 80 -8.53 -4.90 23.45
N ALA A 81 -9.79 -4.53 23.20
CA ALA A 81 -10.24 -3.79 22.03
C ALA A 81 -10.37 -2.28 22.31
N GLU A 82 -9.61 -1.43 21.60
CA GLU A 82 -10.03 -0.03 21.41
C GLU A 82 -9.42 0.67 20.18
N GLU A 83 -10.33 1.24 19.37
CA GLU A 83 -10.22 2.29 18.33
C GLU A 83 -9.02 2.38 17.38
N ILE A 84 -9.30 2.43 16.06
CA ILE A 84 -8.43 3.14 15.11
C ILE A 84 -9.31 4.06 14.26
N ALA A 85 -9.03 5.36 14.36
CA ALA A 85 -9.58 6.42 13.53
C ALA A 85 -9.22 6.19 12.05
N VAL A 86 -10.22 6.32 11.17
CA VAL A 86 -10.03 6.34 9.72
C VAL A 86 -9.26 7.62 9.37
N PRO A 87 -8.12 7.57 8.66
CA PRO A 87 -7.39 8.79 8.35
C PRO A 87 -8.15 9.66 7.36
N SER A 88 -8.06 10.97 7.59
CA SER A 88 -8.55 12.06 6.76
C SER A 88 -7.83 12.11 5.40
N ALA A 89 -8.46 12.77 4.43
CA ALA A 89 -8.01 12.95 3.04
C ALA A 89 -6.57 13.52 2.90
N GLU A 90 -5.99 14.08 3.96
CA GLU A 90 -4.60 14.55 4.00
C GLU A 90 -3.54 13.45 3.78
N GLU A 91 -3.82 12.18 4.11
CA GLU A 91 -2.92 11.06 3.77
C GLU A 91 -3.05 10.58 2.30
N GLU A 92 -4.02 11.10 1.52
CA GLU A 92 -4.20 10.75 0.10
C GLU A 92 -3.14 11.38 -0.81
N VAL A 93 -2.40 12.38 -0.32
CA VAL A 93 -1.38 13.12 -1.10
C VAL A 93 -0.10 12.30 -1.35
N PHE A 94 0.04 11.13 -0.72
CA PHE A 94 1.28 10.33 -0.80
C PHE A 94 1.57 9.65 -2.15
N CYS A 95 0.66 9.74 -3.12
CA CYS A 95 0.91 9.26 -4.49
C CYS A 95 1.28 10.37 -5.50
N SER A 96 1.33 11.64 -5.07
CA SER A 96 1.97 12.75 -5.83
C SER A 96 3.49 12.83 -5.56
N TRP A 97 3.98 12.12 -4.55
CA TRP A 97 5.40 12.05 -4.17
C TRP A 97 6.18 11.05 -5.03
N ASP A 98 5.96 11.03 -6.35
CA ASP A 98 6.44 9.99 -7.26
C ASP A 98 7.99 9.86 -7.39
N HIS A 99 8.82 10.56 -6.61
CA HIS A 99 10.27 10.28 -6.61
C HIS A 99 11.10 10.91 -5.46
N LEU A 100 10.66 12.02 -4.86
CA LEU A 100 11.58 12.92 -4.15
C LEU A 100 11.83 12.64 -2.66
N SER A 101 10.91 11.99 -1.94
CA SER A 101 11.09 11.75 -0.49
C SER A 101 11.77 10.41 -0.19
N VAL A 102 11.43 9.35 -0.92
CA VAL A 102 12.02 8.02 -0.70
C VAL A 102 13.51 8.02 -1.06
N MET A 103 13.92 8.77 -2.10
CA MET A 103 15.33 8.89 -2.47
C MET A 103 16.17 9.71 -1.48
N LYS A 104 15.58 10.61 -0.69
CA LYS A 104 16.31 11.41 0.31
C LYS A 104 16.56 10.68 1.63
N GLN A 105 15.87 9.57 1.91
CA GLN A 105 16.08 8.78 3.14
C GLN A 105 17.01 7.58 2.94
N LEU A 106 17.23 7.12 1.71
CA LEU A 106 18.12 5.98 1.41
C LEU A 106 19.53 6.40 0.99
N HIS A 107 19.73 7.65 0.56
CA HIS A 107 21.04 8.21 0.27
C HIS A 107 21.30 9.36 1.25
N GLY A 108 22.14 9.10 2.25
CA GLY A 108 22.88 10.14 2.95
C GLY A 108 23.93 10.77 2.04
#